data_AF-A0A1G2BI98-F1
#
_entry.id   AF-A0A1G2BI98-F1
#
_cell.length_a   1.000
_cell.length_b   1.000
_cell.length_c   1.000
_cell.angle_alpha   90.00
_cell.angle_beta   90.00
_cell.angle_gamma   90.00
#
_symmetry.space_group_name_H-M   'P 1'
#
loop_
_entity.id
_entity.type
_entity.pdbx_description
1 polymer ?
#
loop_
_entity_poly.entity_id
_entity_poly.type
_entity_poly.pdbx_seq_one_letter_code
_entity_poly.pdbx_strand_id
1 'polypeptide(L)'
;MVLRDGVIAARTTADAQANFTSTLSGLSSGVYSFGFYAEDTQGIRTYTLSYVQTITGGIAWTVDGIFLSPSMGVSHVLIRQGETIQLFGITVPGSVVSVYINSLQEFTENVTALATGAWFKDFNTDVLEIGPHSSRSQAQQKQLLSPLSAAVEFHVGDRSVRAPTGGRTITGDLNEDGRINIVDFSILLFYWNQTNPKNAGADINGSGRVDLTDFSILLYHWTG
;
A
#
# COMPACT_ATOMS: atom_id res chain seq x y z
N MET A 1 11.03 7.68 -5.72
CA MET A 1 12.19 6.84 -6.13
C MET A 1 12.11 6.56 -7.61
N VAL A 2 13.26 6.53 -8.30
CA VAL A 2 13.37 6.19 -9.72
C VAL A 2 14.24 4.94 -9.86
N LEU A 3 13.75 3.94 -10.60
CA LEU A 3 14.45 2.70 -10.88
C LEU A 3 14.87 2.65 -12.33
N ARG A 4 16.01 2.01 -12.58
CA ARG A 4 16.46 1.55 -13.90
C ARG A 4 16.70 0.05 -13.81
N ASP A 5 15.99 -0.71 -14.63
CA ASP A 5 16.07 -2.17 -14.71
C ASP A 5 15.89 -2.84 -13.34
N GLY A 6 14.91 -2.34 -12.56
CA GLY A 6 14.59 -2.86 -11.23
C GLY A 6 15.51 -2.41 -10.10
N VAL A 7 16.57 -1.65 -10.40
CA VAL A 7 17.52 -1.13 -9.40
C VAL A 7 17.31 0.37 -9.18
N ILE A 8 17.41 0.84 -7.94
CA ILE A 8 17.30 2.28 -7.63
C ILE A 8 18.41 3.04 -8.36
N ALA A 9 18.02 3.92 -9.28
CA ALA A 9 18.93 4.74 -10.07
C ALA A 9 18.99 6.18 -9.55
N ALA A 10 17.90 6.68 -8.97
CA ALA A 10 17.87 7.98 -8.33
C ALA A 10 16.83 8.07 -7.21
N ARG A 11 17.08 9.00 -6.29
CA ARG A 11 16.15 9.41 -5.23
C ARG A 11 15.85 10.89 -5.39
N THR A 12 14.58 11.25 -5.26
CA THR A 12 14.11 12.63 -5.33
C THR A 12 12.92 12.77 -4.38
N THR A 13 12.64 14.00 -3.97
CA THR A 13 11.53 14.35 -3.09
C THR A 13 10.58 15.25 -3.87
N ALA A 14 9.28 15.02 -3.72
CA ALA A 14 8.29 15.88 -4.34
C ALA A 14 8.24 17.26 -3.66
N ASP A 15 7.92 18.30 -4.43
CA ASP A 15 7.69 19.65 -3.91
C ASP A 15 6.34 19.76 -3.18
N ALA A 16 6.01 20.96 -2.70
CA ALA A 16 4.75 21.23 -1.99
C ALA A 16 3.49 21.05 -2.87
N GLN A 17 3.64 20.98 -4.19
CA GLN A 17 2.58 20.69 -5.15
C GLN A 17 2.60 19.23 -5.61
N ALA A 18 3.41 18.39 -4.95
CA ALA A 18 3.67 17.00 -5.28
C ALA A 18 4.29 16.76 -6.67
N ASN A 19 4.93 17.77 -7.28
CA ASN A 19 5.74 17.57 -8.48
C ASN A 19 7.11 17.03 -8.11
N PHE A 20 7.70 16.22 -8.98
CA PHE A 20 9.07 15.74 -8.80
C PHE A 20 9.80 15.74 -10.14
N THR A 21 11.12 15.90 -10.09
CA THR A 21 11.98 15.76 -11.26
C THR A 21 13.21 14.93 -10.90
N SER A 22 13.74 14.19 -11.87
CA SER A 22 14.95 13.40 -11.72
C SER A 22 15.63 13.24 -13.07
N THR A 23 16.96 13.32 -13.08
CA THR A 23 17.77 13.18 -14.30
C THR A 23 18.68 11.97 -14.17
N LEU A 24 18.66 11.10 -15.18
CA LEU A 24 19.63 10.01 -15.34
C LEU A 24 20.53 10.34 -16.53
N SER A 25 21.83 10.24 -16.36
CA SER A 25 22.83 10.55 -17.38
C SER A 25 23.70 9.35 -17.70
N GLY A 26 24.40 9.40 -18.84
CA GLY A 26 25.34 8.34 -19.23
C GLY A 26 24.68 7.02 -19.66
N LEU A 27 23.41 7.07 -20.11
CA LEU A 27 22.74 5.91 -20.66
C LEU A 27 23.23 5.66 -22.10
N SER A 28 23.75 4.45 -22.35
CA SER A 28 24.07 3.99 -23.71
C SER A 28 22.79 3.64 -24.47
N SER A 29 22.88 3.57 -25.81
CA SER A 29 21.77 3.06 -26.62
C SER A 29 21.34 1.67 -26.15
N GLY A 30 20.04 1.46 -25.96
CA GLY A 30 19.51 0.20 -25.44
C GLY A 30 18.06 0.30 -24.99
N VAL A 31 17.48 -0.84 -24.63
CA VAL A 31 16.14 -0.93 -24.03
C VAL A 31 16.29 -0.89 -22.52
N TYR A 32 15.58 0.02 -21.86
CA TYR A 32 15.57 0.16 -20.41
C TYR A 32 14.16 0.05 -19.87
N SER A 33 14.03 -0.49 -18.66
CA SER A 33 12.81 -0.37 -17.85
C SER A 33 13.00 0.70 -16.78
N PHE A 34 12.17 1.74 -16.81
CA PHE A 34 12.14 2.79 -15.81
C PHE A 34 10.96 2.58 -14.87
N GLY A 35 11.24 2.50 -13.58
CA GLY A 35 10.22 2.35 -12.53
C GLY A 35 10.10 3.58 -11.65
N PHE A 36 8.89 3.88 -11.19
CA PHE A 36 8.59 5.03 -10.33
C PHE A 36 7.68 4.60 -9.18
N TYR A 37 8.08 4.89 -7.94
CA TYR A 37 7.20 4.79 -6.78
C TYR A 37 7.47 5.92 -5.80
N ALA A 38 6.46 6.25 -5.01
CA ALA A 38 6.57 7.14 -3.86
C ALA A 38 6.44 6.33 -2.56
N GLU A 39 7.01 6.89 -1.51
CA GLU A 39 6.80 6.47 -0.13
C GLU A 39 6.36 7.72 0.62
N ASP A 40 5.27 7.62 1.36
CA ASP A 40 4.71 8.76 2.07
C ASP A 40 5.37 8.95 3.45
N THR A 41 4.95 9.98 4.20
CA THR A 41 5.51 10.27 5.52
C THR A 41 5.18 9.23 6.59
N GLN A 42 4.29 8.28 6.27
CA GLN A 42 3.96 7.12 7.08
C GLN A 42 4.65 5.85 6.55
N GLY A 43 5.62 5.95 5.63
CA GLY A 43 6.31 4.79 5.07
C GLY A 43 5.44 3.95 4.10
N ILE A 44 4.25 4.42 3.72
CA ILE A 44 3.37 3.68 2.81
C ILE A 44 3.86 3.89 1.38
N ARG A 45 4.27 2.79 0.76
CA ARG A 45 4.78 2.78 -0.61
C ARG A 45 3.67 2.57 -1.65
N THR A 46 3.70 3.37 -2.72
CA THR A 46 2.86 3.15 -3.90
C THR A 46 3.33 1.93 -4.70
N TYR A 47 2.49 1.40 -5.59
CA TYR A 47 3.01 0.47 -6.60
C TYR A 47 4.08 1.14 -7.47
N THR A 48 4.96 0.30 -8.02
CA THR A 48 5.98 0.76 -8.97
C THR A 48 5.37 0.84 -10.35
N LEU A 49 5.12 2.07 -10.81
CA LEU A 49 4.71 2.34 -12.18
C LEU A 49 5.91 2.20 -13.10
N SER A 50 5.84 1.33 -14.11
CA SER A 50 6.98 0.97 -14.95
C SER A 50 6.74 1.29 -16.43
N TYR A 51 7.78 1.79 -17.11
CA TYR A 51 7.78 2.11 -18.53
C TYR A 51 9.01 1.50 -19.19
N VAL A 52 8.82 0.80 -20.31
CA VAL A 52 9.92 0.28 -21.11
C VAL A 52 10.15 1.24 -22.27
N GLN A 53 11.39 1.73 -22.41
CA GLN A 53 11.76 2.68 -23.45
C GLN A 53 13.08 2.28 -24.10
N THR A 54 13.12 2.37 -25.43
CA THR A 54 14.37 2.32 -26.20
C THR A 54 15.01 3.70 -26.17
N ILE A 55 16.20 3.76 -25.59
CA ILE A 55 17.04 4.97 -25.51
C ILE A 55 18.08 4.91 -26.63
N THR A 56 18.29 6.07 -27.27
CA THR A 56 19.40 6.29 -28.20
C THR A 56 20.43 7.17 -27.49
N GLY A 57 21.67 6.68 -27.37
CA GLY A 57 22.76 7.38 -26.70
C GLY A 57 23.04 8.76 -27.31
N GLY A 58 23.37 9.72 -26.45
CA GLY A 58 23.65 11.10 -26.85
C GLY A 58 22.40 11.97 -27.11
N ILE A 59 21.20 11.41 -26.99
CA ILE A 59 19.93 12.14 -27.11
C ILE A 59 19.27 12.27 -25.74
N ALA A 60 18.78 13.46 -25.41
CA ALA A 60 17.99 13.67 -24.20
C ALA A 60 16.58 13.07 -24.39
N TRP A 61 16.15 12.26 -23.42
CA TRP A 61 14.80 11.70 -23.34
C TRP A 61 14.11 12.21 -22.08
N THR A 62 12.84 12.59 -22.22
CA THR A 62 12.00 13.04 -21.11
C THR A 62 10.79 12.11 -21.01
N VAL A 63 10.54 11.60 -19.80
CA VAL A 63 9.27 10.97 -19.44
C VAL A 63 8.53 11.96 -18.56
N ASP A 64 7.34 12.36 -18.98
CA ASP A 64 6.50 13.35 -18.29
C ASP A 64 5.08 12.81 -18.08
N GLY A 65 4.27 13.51 -17.29
CA GLY A 65 2.88 13.13 -16.99
C GLY A 65 2.77 11.94 -16.03
N ILE A 66 3.82 11.67 -15.25
CA ILE A 66 3.84 10.56 -14.29
C ILE A 66 2.96 10.94 -13.09
N PHE A 67 1.74 10.42 -13.05
CA PHE A 67 0.84 10.54 -11.91
C PHE A 67 0.82 9.23 -11.11
N LEU A 68 1.51 9.22 -9.97
CA LEU A 68 1.52 8.06 -9.09
C LEU A 68 0.17 7.90 -8.38
N SER A 69 -0.20 6.65 -8.06
CA SER A 69 -1.39 6.37 -7.25
C SER A 69 -1.28 7.06 -5.89
N PRO A 70 -2.40 7.39 -5.22
CA PRO A 70 -2.35 7.72 -3.80
C PRO A 70 -1.66 6.60 -3.01
N SER A 71 -0.98 6.96 -1.92
CA SER A 71 -0.75 5.99 -0.85
C SER A 71 -2.09 5.66 -0.19
N MET A 72 -2.17 4.49 0.43
CA MET A 72 -3.39 4.01 1.07
C MET A 72 -3.08 3.20 2.32
N GLY A 73 -3.78 3.52 3.39
CA GLY A 73 -3.76 2.84 4.67
C GLY A 73 -5.15 2.74 5.28
N VAL A 74 -5.27 1.88 6.28
CA VAL A 74 -6.46 1.67 7.11
C VAL A 74 -6.10 1.90 8.56
N SER A 75 -7.01 2.45 9.36
CA SER A 75 -6.76 2.68 10.78
C SER A 75 -6.81 1.41 11.63
N HIS A 76 -7.40 0.33 11.11
CA HIS A 76 -7.60 -0.94 11.79
C HIS A 76 -7.38 -2.10 10.81
N VAL A 77 -6.73 -3.16 11.29
CA VAL A 77 -6.63 -4.44 10.57
C VAL A 77 -7.82 -5.35 10.89
N LEU A 78 -8.44 -5.16 12.07
CA LEU A 78 -9.69 -5.77 12.48
C LEU A 78 -10.54 -4.68 13.14
N ILE A 79 -11.79 -4.53 12.74
CA ILE A 79 -12.70 -3.52 13.30
C ILE A 79 -14.03 -4.16 13.68
N ARG A 80 -14.57 -3.76 14.83
CA ARG A 80 -15.89 -4.18 15.27
C ARG A 80 -16.93 -3.63 14.30
N GLN A 81 -17.83 -4.50 13.82
CA GLN A 81 -18.94 -4.09 12.96
C GLN A 81 -19.75 -2.96 13.62
N GLY A 82 -20.02 -1.91 12.85
CA GLY A 82 -20.70 -0.70 13.29
C GLY A 82 -19.80 0.38 13.89
N GLU A 83 -18.51 0.10 14.05
CA GLU A 83 -17.52 1.15 14.28
C GLU A 83 -17.08 1.77 12.95
N THR A 84 -16.50 2.96 13.05
CA THR A 84 -15.99 3.71 11.91
C THR A 84 -14.52 3.36 11.67
N ILE A 85 -14.23 2.80 10.48
CA ILE A 85 -12.86 2.68 9.99
C ILE A 85 -12.45 3.98 9.29
N GLN A 86 -11.17 4.36 9.43
CA GLN A 86 -10.61 5.50 8.71
C GLN A 86 -9.67 4.97 7.64
N LEU A 87 -9.96 5.33 6.39
CA LEU A 87 -9.15 5.09 5.21
C LEU A 87 -8.34 6.35 4.94
N PHE A 88 -7.04 6.26 4.70
CA PHE A 88 -6.20 7.46 4.60
C PHE A 88 -5.00 7.28 3.67
N GLY A 89 -4.37 8.39 3.31
CA GLY A 89 -3.11 8.38 2.57
C GLY A 89 -2.69 9.77 2.13
N ILE A 90 -1.74 9.83 1.20
CA ILE A 90 -1.18 11.03 0.60
C ILE A 90 -1.24 10.91 -0.93
N THR A 91 -1.62 12.01 -1.59
CA THR A 91 -1.61 12.17 -3.04
C THR A 91 -1.31 13.63 -3.42
N VAL A 92 -1.46 13.99 -4.68
CA VAL A 92 -1.29 15.37 -5.16
C VAL A 92 -2.32 16.30 -4.50
N PRO A 93 -1.91 17.44 -3.91
CA PRO A 93 -2.81 18.38 -3.24
C PRO A 93 -4.03 18.80 -4.08
N GLY A 94 -5.20 18.84 -3.45
CA GLY A 94 -6.46 19.24 -4.08
C GLY A 94 -7.05 18.25 -5.09
N SER A 95 -6.44 17.07 -5.27
CA SER A 95 -7.00 16.01 -6.12
C SER A 95 -8.23 15.38 -5.47
N VAL A 96 -9.18 14.94 -6.30
CA VAL A 96 -10.29 14.10 -5.83
C VAL A 96 -9.78 12.67 -5.73
N VAL A 97 -9.95 12.03 -4.58
CA VAL A 97 -9.62 10.64 -4.32
C VAL A 97 -10.91 9.83 -4.28
N SER A 98 -11.02 8.86 -5.19
CA SER A 98 -12.04 7.83 -5.16
C SER A 98 -11.50 6.62 -4.39
N VAL A 99 -12.24 6.20 -3.36
CA VAL A 99 -11.90 5.09 -2.48
C VAL A 99 -12.91 3.98 -2.71
N TYR A 100 -12.42 2.84 -3.19
CA TYR A 100 -13.20 1.66 -3.49
C TYR A 100 -13.07 0.68 -2.34
N ILE A 101 -14.19 0.21 -1.79
CA ILE A 101 -14.23 -0.79 -0.72
C ILE A 101 -14.88 -2.03 -1.33
N ASN A 102 -14.10 -3.10 -1.42
CA ASN A 102 -14.50 -4.38 -1.95
C ASN A 102 -14.95 -5.30 -0.81
N SER A 103 -16.20 -5.70 -0.94
CA SER A 103 -17.03 -6.48 -0.02
C SER A 103 -18.07 -7.21 -0.90
N LEU A 104 -18.96 -8.02 -0.33
CA LEU A 104 -20.09 -8.60 -1.07
C LEU A 104 -20.85 -7.55 -1.89
N GLN A 105 -21.00 -6.34 -1.34
CA GLN A 105 -21.41 -5.16 -2.07
C GLN A 105 -20.22 -4.20 -2.20
N GLU A 106 -19.92 -3.74 -3.42
CA GLU A 106 -18.89 -2.70 -3.61
C GLU A 106 -19.42 -1.32 -3.17
N PHE A 107 -18.59 -0.60 -2.41
CA PHE A 107 -18.84 0.79 -2.03
C PHE A 107 -17.78 1.70 -2.64
N THR A 108 -18.19 2.91 -3.03
CA THR A 108 -17.27 3.94 -3.54
C THR A 108 -17.51 5.25 -2.82
N GLU A 109 -16.46 5.76 -2.21
CA GLU A 109 -16.45 7.04 -1.50
C GLU A 109 -15.53 8.03 -2.19
N ASN A 110 -15.87 9.31 -2.17
CA ASN A 110 -15.01 10.37 -2.70
C ASN A 110 -14.60 11.34 -1.60
N VAL A 111 -13.34 11.78 -1.63
CA VAL A 111 -12.78 12.80 -0.75
C VAL A 111 -11.77 13.67 -1.49
N THR A 112 -11.69 14.96 -1.17
CA THR A 112 -10.67 15.85 -1.73
C THR A 112 -9.44 15.88 -0.84
N ALA A 113 -8.26 15.69 -1.41
CA ALA A 113 -7.00 15.79 -0.69
C ALA A 113 -6.75 17.23 -0.21
N LEU A 114 -6.23 17.35 1.02
CA LEU A 114 -5.88 18.63 1.63
C LEU A 114 -4.74 19.33 0.88
N ALA A 115 -4.46 20.59 1.24
CA ALA A 115 -3.33 21.34 0.72
C ALA A 115 -1.96 20.68 1.00
N THR A 116 -1.90 19.80 2.00
CA THR A 116 -0.72 18.98 2.32
C THR A 116 -0.62 17.69 1.50
N GLY A 117 -1.61 17.40 0.65
CA GLY A 117 -1.73 16.13 -0.09
C GLY A 117 -2.37 15.00 0.73
N ALA A 118 -2.50 15.15 2.04
CA ALA A 118 -3.15 14.17 2.91
C ALA A 118 -4.65 14.06 2.61
N TRP A 119 -5.19 12.85 2.67
CA TRP A 119 -6.62 12.58 2.57
C TRP A 119 -7.02 11.54 3.61
N PHE A 120 -8.26 11.64 4.09
CA PHE A 120 -8.85 10.68 5.02
C PHE A 120 -10.35 10.55 4.76
N LYS A 121 -10.86 9.34 4.89
CA LYS A 121 -12.27 9.02 4.74
C LYS A 121 -12.70 8.11 5.88
N ASP A 122 -13.62 8.63 6.69
CA ASP A 122 -14.32 7.85 7.69
C ASP A 122 -15.45 7.05 7.02
N PHE A 123 -15.53 5.76 7.34
CA PHE A 123 -16.50 4.82 6.79
C PHE A 123 -17.12 3.97 7.89
N ASN A 124 -18.44 4.00 8.04
CA ASN A 124 -19.15 3.16 9.01
C ASN A 124 -19.25 1.72 8.49
N THR A 125 -18.77 0.76 9.27
CA THR A 125 -18.74 -0.66 8.92
C THR A 125 -20.05 -1.41 9.15
N ASP A 126 -21.12 -0.76 9.65
CA ASP A 126 -22.46 -1.35 9.80
C ASP A 126 -22.97 -2.00 8.51
N VAL A 127 -22.60 -1.44 7.36
CA VAL A 127 -23.05 -1.90 6.03
C VAL A 127 -22.23 -3.06 5.47
N LEU A 128 -21.13 -3.44 6.14
CA LEU A 128 -20.25 -4.53 5.70
C LEU A 128 -20.58 -5.82 6.43
N GLU A 129 -20.53 -6.95 5.74
CA GLU A 129 -20.56 -8.27 6.38
C GLU A 129 -19.34 -8.52 7.28
N ILE A 130 -19.51 -9.38 8.29
CA ILE A 130 -18.37 -9.91 9.05
C ILE A 130 -17.50 -10.73 8.12
N GLY A 131 -16.18 -10.46 8.13
CA GLY A 131 -15.22 -11.14 7.26
C GLY A 131 -14.12 -10.24 6.72
N PRO A 132 -13.32 -10.75 5.76
CA PRO A 132 -12.26 -9.99 5.11
C PRO A 132 -12.82 -9.01 4.07
N HIS A 133 -12.21 -7.83 4.02
CA HIS A 133 -12.50 -6.77 3.06
C HIS A 133 -11.20 -6.19 2.52
N SER A 134 -11.27 -5.54 1.36
CA SER A 134 -10.13 -4.81 0.84
C SER A 134 -10.54 -3.45 0.32
N SER A 135 -9.60 -2.51 0.28
CA SER A 135 -9.86 -1.19 -0.24
C SER A 135 -8.71 -0.71 -1.13
N ARG A 136 -9.06 0.05 -2.17
CA ARG A 136 -8.14 0.68 -3.13
C ARG A 136 -8.51 2.14 -3.31
N SER A 137 -7.55 2.94 -3.75
CA SER A 137 -7.75 4.37 -3.98
C SER A 137 -7.20 4.80 -5.34
N GLN A 138 -7.81 5.81 -5.93
CA GLN A 138 -7.37 6.43 -7.18
C GLN A 138 -7.53 7.94 -7.05
N ALA A 139 -6.57 8.71 -7.55
CA ALA A 139 -6.67 10.17 -7.57
C ALA A 139 -6.94 10.69 -8.97
N GLN A 140 -7.76 11.74 -9.04
CA GLN A 140 -8.01 12.52 -10.21
C GLN A 140 -7.60 13.97 -9.97
N GLN A 141 -6.78 14.50 -10.87
CA GLN A 141 -6.46 15.92 -10.92
C GLN A 141 -6.74 16.47 -12.32
N LYS A 142 -7.73 17.36 -12.41
CA LYS A 142 -8.25 17.85 -13.70
C LYS A 142 -8.70 16.65 -14.57
N GLN A 143 -8.02 16.42 -15.70
CA GLN A 143 -8.31 15.32 -16.63
C GLN A 143 -7.35 14.13 -16.46
N LEU A 144 -6.38 14.23 -15.54
CA LEU A 144 -5.39 13.17 -15.31
C LEU A 144 -5.88 12.25 -14.19
N LEU A 145 -5.85 10.96 -14.45
CA LEU A 145 -6.24 9.91 -13.52
C LEU A 145 -5.00 9.08 -13.17
N SER A 146 -4.75 8.87 -11.88
CA SER A 146 -3.67 8.00 -11.43
C SER A 146 -4.03 6.53 -11.69
N PRO A 147 -3.07 5.60 -11.65
CA PRO A 147 -3.35 4.19 -11.41
C PRO A 147 -4.06 3.99 -10.05
N LEU A 148 -4.68 2.81 -9.86
CA LEU A 148 -5.14 2.36 -8.55
C LEU A 148 -3.95 2.12 -7.60
N SER A 149 -4.16 2.42 -6.32
CA SER A 149 -3.22 2.08 -5.26
C SER A 149 -3.12 0.57 -5.08
N ALA A 150 -2.17 0.17 -4.23
CA ALA A 150 -2.22 -1.14 -3.63
C ALA A 150 -3.52 -1.35 -2.85
N ALA A 151 -3.99 -2.60 -2.88
CA ALA A 151 -5.06 -3.02 -2.01
C ALA A 151 -4.54 -3.04 -0.57
N VAL A 152 -5.29 -2.42 0.33
CA VAL A 152 -5.14 -2.61 1.77
C VAL A 152 -6.27 -3.51 2.25
N GLU A 153 -5.97 -4.43 3.15
CA GLU A 153 -6.94 -5.37 3.68
C GLU A 153 -7.31 -5.00 5.11
N PHE A 154 -8.56 -5.29 5.47
CA PHE A 154 -9.05 -5.17 6.84
C PHE A 154 -10.17 -6.19 7.07
N HIS A 155 -10.39 -6.57 8.32
CA HIS A 155 -11.45 -7.50 8.69
C HIS A 155 -12.53 -6.79 9.50
N VAL A 156 -13.79 -7.12 9.25
CA VAL A 156 -14.92 -6.72 10.08
C VAL A 156 -15.28 -7.88 11.00
N GLY A 157 -15.40 -7.63 12.30
CA GLY A 157 -15.65 -8.65 13.32
C GLY A 157 -16.31 -8.12 14.59
N ASP A 158 -16.02 -8.71 15.73
CA ASP A 158 -16.63 -8.40 17.03
C ASP A 158 -15.76 -7.54 17.96
N ARG A 159 -14.57 -7.13 17.51
CA ARG A 159 -13.63 -6.29 18.27
C ARG A 159 -12.77 -5.47 17.33
N SER A 160 -12.01 -4.53 17.88
CA SER A 160 -11.16 -3.60 17.11
C SER A 160 -9.70 -3.72 17.49
N VAL A 161 -8.84 -3.81 16.47
CA VAL A 161 -7.38 -3.88 16.55
C VAL A 161 -6.82 -2.88 15.54
N ARG A 162 -6.06 -1.90 16.05
CA ARG A 162 -5.43 -0.85 15.24
C ARG A 162 -4.42 -1.44 14.28
N ALA A 163 -4.34 -0.85 13.09
CA ALA A 163 -3.21 -1.12 12.21
C ALA A 163 -1.92 -0.52 12.82
N PRO A 164 -0.77 -1.19 12.71
CA PRO A 164 0.50 -0.61 13.13
C PRO A 164 0.78 0.68 12.34
N THR A 165 1.42 1.63 13.02
CA THR A 165 1.73 2.95 12.46
C THR A 165 3.04 2.85 11.71
N GLY A 166 3.00 3.02 10.38
CA GLY A 166 4.20 2.92 9.55
C GLY A 166 4.11 1.76 8.55
N GLY A 167 3.78 2.06 7.30
CA GLY A 167 4.04 1.23 6.13
C GLY A 167 3.48 -0.19 6.17
N ARG A 168 2.33 -0.40 5.51
CA ARG A 168 1.77 -1.72 5.16
C ARG A 168 1.92 -2.78 6.26
N THR A 169 0.86 -3.01 7.04
CA THR A 169 0.62 -4.36 7.54
C THR A 169 0.39 -5.25 6.32
N ILE A 170 1.44 -5.88 5.82
CA ILE A 170 1.26 -7.04 4.97
C ILE A 170 0.90 -8.15 5.96
N THR A 171 -0.34 -8.62 5.91
CA THR A 171 -0.83 -9.69 6.79
C THR A 171 0.11 -10.90 6.67
N GLY A 172 0.90 -11.17 7.71
CA GLY A 172 1.92 -12.23 7.71
C GLY A 172 3.37 -11.77 7.53
N ASP A 173 3.65 -10.47 7.41
CA ASP A 173 5.00 -9.87 7.50
C ASP A 173 5.32 -9.68 8.99
N LEU A 174 5.93 -10.71 9.57
CA LEU A 174 6.15 -10.83 11.01
C LEU A 174 7.42 -10.11 11.48
N ASN A 175 8.30 -9.73 10.54
CA ASN A 175 9.52 -8.97 10.81
C ASN A 175 9.46 -7.50 10.35
N GLU A 176 8.36 -7.09 9.73
CA GLU A 176 8.10 -5.73 9.21
C GLU A 176 9.11 -5.30 8.14
N ASP A 177 9.60 -6.24 7.31
CA ASP A 177 10.56 -5.94 6.23
C ASP A 177 9.92 -5.58 4.89
N GLY A 178 8.59 -5.61 4.83
CA GLY A 178 7.79 -5.31 3.65
C GLY A 178 7.67 -6.46 2.66
N ARG A 179 8.01 -7.69 3.07
CA ARG A 179 7.85 -8.94 2.32
C ARG A 179 7.28 -10.02 3.23
N ILE A 180 6.72 -11.05 2.61
CA ILE A 180 6.33 -12.29 3.30
C ILE A 180 7.11 -13.42 2.67
N ASN A 181 8.06 -13.94 3.41
CA ASN A 181 8.98 -14.96 2.95
C ASN A 181 9.34 -15.96 4.06
N ILE A 182 10.43 -16.70 3.84
CA ILE A 182 10.87 -17.74 4.75
C ILE A 182 11.28 -17.21 6.13
N VAL A 183 11.64 -15.93 6.24
CA VAL A 183 11.95 -15.27 7.51
C VAL A 183 10.68 -15.15 8.35
N ASP A 184 9.58 -14.67 7.77
CA ASP A 184 8.29 -14.59 8.45
C ASP A 184 7.78 -15.96 8.85
N PHE A 185 7.90 -16.94 7.95
CA PHE A 185 7.57 -18.33 8.29
C PHE A 185 8.40 -18.86 9.47
N SER A 186 9.68 -18.51 9.55
CA SER A 186 10.53 -18.89 10.69
C SER A 186 10.08 -18.26 12.00
N ILE A 187 9.57 -17.02 11.97
CA ILE A 187 9.00 -16.33 13.12
C ILE A 187 7.68 -16.99 13.52
N LEU A 188 6.82 -17.32 12.56
CA LEU A 188 5.56 -18.03 12.81
C LEU A 188 5.81 -19.37 13.52
N LEU A 189 6.77 -20.16 13.02
CA LEU A 189 7.14 -21.44 13.61
C LEU A 189 7.72 -21.29 15.02
N PHE A 190 8.45 -20.21 15.31
CA PHE A 190 8.93 -19.93 16.65
C PHE A 190 7.78 -19.77 17.66
N TYR A 191 6.66 -19.16 17.23
CA TYR A 191 5.47 -18.96 18.05
C TYR A 191 4.45 -20.10 17.95
N TRP A 192 4.76 -21.19 17.26
CA TRP A 192 3.83 -22.28 17.00
C TRP A 192 3.18 -22.85 18.26
N ASN A 193 1.86 -23.03 18.22
CA ASN A 193 1.01 -23.56 19.29
C ASN A 193 1.02 -22.73 20.58
N GLN A 194 1.65 -21.55 20.58
CA GLN A 194 1.57 -20.61 21.70
C GLN A 194 0.19 -19.96 21.71
N THR A 195 -0.34 -19.80 22.91
CA THR A 195 -1.55 -19.01 23.15
C THR A 195 -1.17 -17.63 23.67
N ASN A 196 -1.74 -16.58 23.10
CA ASN A 196 -1.34 -15.18 23.36
C ASN A 196 0.19 -14.98 23.18
N PRO A 197 0.73 -15.23 21.97
CA PRO A 197 2.16 -15.13 21.72
C PRO A 197 2.68 -13.72 22.01
N LYS A 198 3.95 -13.62 22.44
CA LYS A 198 4.60 -12.32 22.70
C LYS A 198 4.61 -11.43 21.45
N ASN A 199 4.77 -12.02 20.27
CA ASN A 199 4.50 -11.35 19.01
C ASN A 199 3.04 -11.62 18.62
N ALA A 200 2.16 -10.65 18.85
CA ALA A 200 0.75 -10.75 18.50
C ALA A 200 0.52 -10.93 17.00
N GLY A 201 1.46 -10.49 16.15
CA GLY A 201 1.37 -10.67 14.69
C GLY A 201 1.46 -12.13 14.25
N ALA A 202 2.02 -13.03 15.07
CA ALA A 202 2.09 -14.45 14.75
C ALA A 202 0.72 -15.15 14.82
N ASP A 203 -0.21 -14.63 15.61
CA ASP A 203 -1.64 -15.04 15.62
C ASP A 203 -2.37 -14.20 14.57
N ILE A 204 -2.07 -14.49 13.30
CA ILE A 204 -2.47 -13.70 12.13
C ILE A 204 -4.01 -13.60 12.03
N ASN A 205 -4.74 -14.67 12.37
CA ASN A 205 -6.20 -14.67 12.38
C ASN A 205 -6.81 -14.13 13.70
N GLY A 206 -6.00 -13.86 14.72
CA GLY A 206 -6.43 -13.35 16.02
C GLY A 206 -7.24 -14.35 16.87
N SER A 207 -7.14 -15.65 16.61
CA SER A 207 -7.88 -16.69 17.33
C SER A 207 -7.42 -16.91 18.77
N GLY A 208 -6.29 -16.30 19.15
CA GLY A 208 -5.62 -16.47 20.44
C GLY A 208 -4.62 -17.63 20.45
N ARG A 209 -4.41 -18.31 19.32
CA ARG A 209 -3.46 -19.42 19.16
C ARG A 209 -2.80 -19.34 17.78
N VAL A 210 -1.48 -19.51 17.75
CA VAL A 210 -0.74 -19.68 16.48
C VAL A 210 -0.85 -21.13 16.00
N ASP A 211 -1.53 -21.37 14.89
CA ASP A 211 -1.73 -22.70 14.33
C ASP A 211 -1.71 -22.76 12.79
N LEU A 212 -2.21 -23.87 12.24
CA LEU A 212 -2.23 -24.14 10.80
C LEU A 212 -3.03 -23.09 10.03
N THR A 213 -4.00 -22.45 10.67
CA THR A 213 -4.79 -21.38 10.08
C THR A 213 -3.92 -20.16 9.82
N ASP A 214 -3.12 -19.74 10.79
CA ASP A 214 -2.17 -18.62 10.62
C ASP A 214 -1.14 -18.94 9.54
N PHE A 215 -0.64 -20.18 9.52
CA PHE A 215 0.25 -20.63 8.45
C PHE A 215 -0.40 -20.55 7.07
N SER A 216 -1.66 -20.94 6.95
CA SER A 216 -2.38 -20.86 5.68
C SER A 216 -2.56 -19.42 5.20
N ILE A 217 -2.75 -18.47 6.13
CA ILE A 217 -2.85 -17.04 5.80
C ILE A 217 -1.47 -16.49 5.40
N LEU A 218 -0.40 -16.86 6.13
CA LEU A 218 0.96 -16.46 5.78
C LEU A 218 1.35 -16.94 4.37
N LEU A 219 1.02 -18.18 4.01
CA LEU A 219 1.25 -18.71 2.67
C LEU A 219 0.41 -18.02 1.60
N TYR A 220 -0.84 -17.68 1.92
CA TYR A 220 -1.72 -16.97 0.99
C TYR A 220 -1.12 -15.61 0.60
N HIS A 221 -0.46 -14.92 1.54
CA HIS A 221 0.18 -13.62 1.28
C HIS A 221 1.66 -13.69 0.88
N TRP A 222 2.19 -14.88 0.56
CA TRP A 222 3.60 -15.08 0.23
C TRP A 222 4.07 -14.20 -0.94
N THR A 223 5.16 -13.45 -0.74
CA THR A 223 5.72 -12.53 -1.76
C THR A 223 7.06 -12.96 -2.34
N GLY A 224 7.71 -13.99 -1.77
CA GLY A 224 9.01 -14.50 -2.25
C GLY A 224 10.22 -13.94 -1.52
#